data_AF-A0A290MQ28-F1
#
_entry.id   AF-A0A290MQ28-F1
#
_cell.length_a   1.000
_cell.length_b   1.000
_cell.length_c   1.000
_cell.angle_alpha   90.00
_cell.angle_beta   90.00
_cell.angle_gamma   90.00
#
_symmetry.space_group_name_H-M   'P 1'
#
loop_
_entity.id
_entity.type
_entity.pdbx_description
1 polymer ?
#
loop_
_entity_poly.entity_id
_entity_poly.type
_entity_poly.pdbx_seq_one_letter_code
_entity_poly.pdbx_strand_id
1 'polypeptide(L)' 'MPAPDYAAEISALRSGLANSELTIETNGERVTYQSFADIEKRIRYFEGLAASASGLGNSSSFGFSAVAFDRS' A
#
# COMPACT_ATOMS: atom_id res chain seq x y z
N MET A 1 1.87 3.49 15.77
CA MET A 1 2.05 2.11 15.25
C MET A 1 2.88 2.22 13.98
N PRO A 2 3.89 1.36 13.75
CA PRO A 2 4.56 1.32 12.45
C PRO A 2 3.50 1.04 11.38
N ALA A 3 3.62 1.69 10.23
CA ALA A 3 2.74 1.40 9.12
C ALA A 3 2.86 -0.09 8.76
N PRO A 4 1.75 -0.77 8.44
CA PRO A 4 1.82 -2.12 7.91
C PRO A 4 2.63 -2.10 6.61
N ASP A 5 3.75 -2.80 6.61
CA ASP A 5 4.56 -3.03 5.42
C ASP A 5 3.92 -4.22 4.67
N TYR A 6 3.13 -3.90 3.65
CA TYR A 6 2.42 -4.90 2.84
C TYR A 6 3.36 -5.69 1.89
N ALA A 7 4.67 -5.65 2.10
CA ALA A 7 5.64 -6.35 1.24
C ALA A 7 5.44 -7.87 1.23
N ALA A 8 5.03 -8.47 2.35
CA ALA A 8 4.78 -9.90 2.43
C ALA A 8 3.59 -10.31 1.54
N GLU A 9 2.48 -9.57 1.63
CA GLU A 9 1.28 -9.75 0.81
C GLU A 9 1.58 -9.54 -0.68
N ILE A 10 2.30 -8.46 -1.02
CA ILE A 10 2.69 -8.16 -2.40
C ILE A 10 3.58 -9.28 -2.97
N SER A 11 4.53 -9.77 -2.19
CA SER A 11 5.44 -10.85 -2.60
C SER A 11 4.69 -12.16 -2.87
N ALA A 12 3.76 -12.54 -1.99
CA ALA A 12 2.95 -13.74 -2.17
C ALA A 12 2.07 -13.65 -3.43
N LEU A 13 1.42 -12.52 -3.66
CA LEU A 13 0.61 -12.27 -4.86
C LEU A 13 1.46 -12.34 -6.15
N ARG A 14 2.65 -11.74 -6.13
CA ARG A 14 3.60 -11.79 -7.27
C ARG A 14 4.11 -13.21 -7.52
N SER A 15 4.36 -13.98 -6.47
CA SER A 15 4.75 -15.39 -6.57
C SER A 15 3.66 -16.23 -7.23
N GLY A 16 2.39 -16.06 -6.84
CA GLY A 16 1.31 -16.80 -7.50
C GLY A 16 1.09 -16.42 -8.96
N LEU A 17 1.28 -15.15 -9.34
CA LEU A 17 1.31 -14.75 -10.75
C LEU A 17 2.42 -15.45 -11.52
N ALA A 18 3.64 -15.50 -10.97
CA ALA A 18 4.77 -16.18 -11.59
C ALA A 18 4.53 -17.69 -11.76
N ASN A 19 3.81 -18.31 -10.83
CA ASN A 19 3.44 -19.73 -10.87
C ASN A 19 2.12 -20.01 -11.62
N SER A 20 1.46 -18.99 -12.18
CA SER A 20 0.13 -19.10 -12.81
C SER A 20 -0.93 -19.72 -11.90
N GLU A 21 -0.85 -19.45 -10.60
CA GLU A 21 -1.76 -19.98 -9.59
C GLU A 21 -2.76 -18.90 -9.13
N LEU A 22 -4.04 -19.25 -9.13
CA LEU A 22 -5.12 -18.36 -8.67
C LEU A 22 -5.39 -18.46 -7.17
N THR A 23 -4.84 -19.47 -6.51
CA THR A 23 -4.96 -19.65 -5.06
C THR A 23 -3.66 -19.19 -4.41
N ILE A 24 -3.75 -18.18 -3.56
CA ILE A 24 -2.60 -17.60 -2.85
C ILE A 24 -2.77 -17.89 -1.37
N GLU A 25 -1.76 -18.48 -0.75
CA GLU A 25 -1.69 -18.60 0.70
C GLU A 25 -0.88 -17.44 1.27
N THR A 26 -1.44 -16.70 2.21
CA THR A 26 -0.80 -15.54 2.84
C THR A 26 -1.25 -15.45 4.29
N ASN A 27 -0.29 -15.31 5.21
CA ASN A 27 -0.55 -15.25 6.65
C ASN A 27 -1.45 -16.39 7.20
N GLY A 28 -1.35 -17.58 6.60
CA GLY A 28 -2.15 -18.75 6.98
C GLY A 28 -3.59 -18.76 6.43
N GLU A 29 -3.95 -17.76 5.62
CA GLU A 29 -5.22 -17.71 4.90
C GLU A 29 -5.01 -18.07 3.43
N ARG A 30 -5.88 -18.95 2.90
CA ARG A 30 -5.94 -19.20 1.45
C ARG A 30 -7.02 -18.34 0.81
N VAL A 31 -6.60 -17.55 -0.17
CA VAL A 31 -7.48 -16.72 -0.97
C VAL A 31 -7.43 -17.21 -2.41
N THR A 32 -8.58 -17.64 -2.93
CA THR A 32 -8.73 -18.01 -4.35
C THR A 32 -9.31 -16.85 -5.14
N TYR A 33 -8.56 -16.35 -6.11
CA TYR A 33 -8.94 -15.26 -6.99
C TYR A 33 -9.67 -15.78 -8.22
N GLN A 34 -10.59 -14.98 -8.77
CA GLN A 34 -11.34 -15.37 -9.97
C GLN A 34 -10.51 -15.26 -11.26
N SER A 35 -9.48 -14.41 -11.28
CA SER A 35 -8.62 -14.21 -12.44
C SER A 35 -7.27 -13.59 -12.05
N PHE A 36 -6.27 -13.71 -12.92
CA PHE A 36 -4.96 -13.05 -12.73
C PHE A 36 -5.07 -11.52 -12.67
N ALA A 37 -6.02 -10.94 -13.41
CA ALA A 37 -6.28 -9.50 -13.35
C ALA A 37 -6.77 -9.05 -11.96
N ASP A 38 -7.43 -9.93 -11.21
CA ASP A 38 -7.86 -9.64 -9.85
C ASP A 38 -6.65 -9.61 -8.90
N ILE A 39 -5.68 -10.52 -9.10
CA ILE A 39 -4.41 -10.54 -8.37
C ILE A 39 -3.61 -9.26 -8.64
N GLU A 40 -3.53 -8.80 -9.89
CA GLU A 40 -2.86 -7.54 -10.24
C GLU A 40 -3.54 -6.31 -9.61
N LYS A 41 -4.87 -6.27 -9.59
CA LYS A 41 -5.62 -5.21 -8.88
C LYS A 41 -5.30 -5.22 -7.39
N ARG A 42 -5.18 -6.41 -6.79
CA ARG A 42 -4.85 -6.57 -5.37
C ARG A 42 -3.43 -6.09 -5.05
N ILE A 43 -2.46 -6.38 -5.93
CA ILE A 43 -1.09 -5.85 -5.82
C ILE A 43 -1.12 -4.31 -5.82
N ARG A 44 -1.78 -3.70 -6.81
CA ARG A 44 -1.89 -2.23 -6.90
C ARG A 44 -2.56 -1.61 -5.68
N TYR A 45 -3.55 -2.28 -5.10
CA TYR A 45 -4.20 -1.83 -3.87
C TYR A 45 -3.20 -1.76 -2.70
N PHE A 46 -2.43 -2.83 -2.47
CA PHE A 46 -1.43 -2.85 -1.40
C PHE A 46 -0.26 -1.89 -1.64
N GLU A 47 0.19 -1.74 -2.89
CA GLU A 47 1.18 -0.73 -3.27
C GLU A 47 0.68 0.69 -2.96
N GLY A 48 -0.60 0.98 -3.26
CA GLY A 48 -1.24 2.26 -2.92
C GLY A 48 -1.33 2.52 -1.42
N LEU A 49 -1.64 1.48 -0.63
CA LEU A 49 -1.66 1.58 0.83
C LEU A 49 -0.25 1.81 1.41
N ALA A 50 0.77 1.10 0.90
CA ALA A 50 2.17 1.29 1.32
C ALA A 50 2.68 2.70 0.99
N ALA A 51 2.33 3.24 -0.19
CA ALA A 51 2.67 4.60 -0.57
C ALA A 51 1.94 5.65 0.29
N SER A 52 0.65 5.43 0.59
CA SER A 52 -0.14 6.33 1.44
C SER A 52 0.34 6.33 2.89
N ALA A 53 0.72 5.16 3.41
CA ALA A 53 1.35 5.02 4.71
C ALA A 53 2.68 5.77 4.81
N SER A 54 3.46 5.79 3.73
CA SER A 54 4.70 6.58 3.65
C SER A 54 4.43 8.09 3.56
N GLY A 55 3.29 8.51 2.97
CA GLY A 55 2.89 9.91 2.84
C GLY A 55 2.35 10.55 4.12
N LEU A 56 1.73 9.76 5.02
CA LEU A 56 1.20 10.24 6.32
C LEU A 56 2.31 10.56 7.34
N GLY A 57 3.57 10.25 7.04
CA GLY A 57 4.73 10.64 7.86
C GLY A 57 5.32 12.02 7.55
N ASN A 58 4.83 12.74 6.51
CA ASN A 58 5.50 13.95 6.04
C ASN A 58 4.57 15.17 5.82
N SER A 59 3.35 15.17 6.35
CA SER A 59 2.41 16.29 6.18
C SER A 59 2.52 17.41 7.23
N SER A 60 3.64 17.51 7.97
CA SER A 60 3.89 18.66 8.87
C SER A 60 4.62 19.84 8.20
N SER A 61 4.72 19.86 6.86
CA SER A 61 5.32 20.99 6.12
C SER A 61 4.40 21.50 5.00
N PHE A 62 3.12 21.65 5.29
CA PHE A 62 2.28 22.58 4.54
C PHE A 62 2.23 23.87 5.33
N GLY A 63 3.24 24.71 5.08
CA GLY A 63 3.29 26.08 5.52
C GLY A 63 2.06 26.82 5.02
N PHE A 64 1.05 26.94 5.87
CA PHE A 64 0.23 28.13 5.89
C PHE A 64 1.15 29.23 6.39
N SER A 65 1.70 30.01 5.46
CA SER A 65 2.40 31.25 5.78
C SER A 65 1.48 32.09 6.67
N ALA A 66 1.70 32.05 7.97
CA ALA A 66 1.18 33.06 8.87
C ALA A 66 1.84 34.36 8.42
N VAL A 67 1.10 35.18 7.67
CA VAL A 67 1.49 36.55 7.34
C VAL A 67 1.59 37.26 8.68
N ALA A 68 2.81 37.39 9.19
CA ALA A 68 3.12 38.25 10.32
C ALA A 68 2.87 39.69 9.85
N PHE A 69 1.65 40.18 10.07
CA PHE A 69 1.36 41.60 9.99
C PHE A 69 2.05 42.27 11.18
N ASP A 70 3.28 42.73 10.94
CA ASP A 70 3.97 43.73 11.75
C ASP A 70 3.09 44.99 11.78
N ARG A 71 2.57 45.33 12.96
CA ARG A 71 1.93 46.62 13.22
C ARG A 71 2.99 47.52 13.84
N SER A 72 3.56 48.39 13.02
CA SER A 72 4.32 49.57 13.44
C SER A 72 3.40 50.61 14.07
#